data_AF-A0A0Q0BRK6-F1
#
_entry.id   AF-A0A0Q0BRK6-F1
#
_cell.length_a   1.000
_cell.length_b   1.000
_cell.length_c   1.000
_cell.angle_alpha   90.00
_cell.angle_beta   90.00
_cell.angle_gamma   90.00
#
_symmetry.space_group_name_H-M   'P 1'
#
loop_
_entity.id
_entity.type
_entity.pdbx_description
1 polymer ?
#
loop_
_entity_poly.entity_id
_entity_poly.type
_entity_poly.pdbx_seq_one_letter_code
_entity_poly.pdbx_strand_id
1 'polypeptide(L)'
;MSQTNSHAQAGGTAKPIGLLIAAVGVVYGDIGTSPLYTLKEVFQGGYGVEVTHDAILGVLSLIFWSLIWVVSFKYMAFVLRADNQGEGGIMALMALARRASAKHPKLQMMMVVFGLFGAALFYGDSMITPAVSVLSAMEGLELAFDGLDHWIVPMALVVLVGLFLIQRHGTA
;
A
#
# COMPACT_ATOMS: atom_id res chain seq x y z
N MET A 1 12.68 -29.91 32.40
CA MET A 1 11.37 -29.63 33.01
C MET A 1 11.43 -28.20 33.52
N SER A 2 10.66 -27.31 32.89
CA SER A 2 10.30 -25.94 33.29
C SER A 2 11.40 -24.93 33.64
N GLN A 3 11.61 -23.92 32.78
CA GLN A 3 11.34 -22.51 33.09
C GLN A 3 11.46 -21.64 31.83
N THR A 4 10.29 -21.27 31.32
CA THR A 4 10.04 -20.24 30.31
C THR A 4 9.71 -18.92 30.98
N ASN A 5 9.86 -17.83 30.20
CA ASN A 5 9.26 -16.51 30.35
C ASN A 5 9.97 -15.51 31.25
N SER A 6 10.67 -14.57 30.60
CA SER A 6 10.64 -13.14 30.96
C SER A 6 11.21 -12.31 29.81
N HIS A 7 10.35 -11.92 28.86
CA HIS A 7 10.51 -10.62 28.20
C HIS A 7 9.15 -9.94 28.14
N ALA A 8 9.16 -8.75 28.72
CA ALA A 8 8.02 -8.02 29.22
C ALA A 8 7.20 -7.35 28.11
N GLN A 9 5.91 -7.28 28.39
CA GLN A 9 4.92 -6.37 27.82
C GLN A 9 5.43 -4.93 27.76
N ALA A 10 5.24 -4.29 26.61
CA ALA A 10 4.95 -2.88 26.50
C ALA A 10 4.05 -2.66 25.27
N GLY A 11 2.78 -2.35 25.49
CA GLY A 11 1.82 -2.02 24.43
C GLY A 11 0.55 -1.46 25.08
N GLY A 12 0.39 -0.14 25.00
CA GLY A 12 -0.68 0.61 25.67
C GLY A 12 -2.08 0.13 25.29
N THR A 13 -2.99 0.28 26.26
CA THR A 13 -4.40 -0.08 26.17
C THR A 13 -5.18 0.87 25.25
N ALA A 14 -4.82 0.93 23.97
CA ALA A 14 -5.68 1.55 22.97
C ALA A 14 -7.00 0.77 22.93
N LYS A 15 -8.14 1.47 23.01
CA LYS A 15 -9.47 0.84 22.91
C LYS A 15 -9.52 0.06 21.59
N PRO A 16 -9.93 -1.23 21.58
CA PRO A 16 -9.80 -2.11 20.41
C PRO A 16 -10.47 -1.56 19.14
N ILE A 17 -11.54 -0.76 19.31
CA ILE A 17 -12.24 -0.08 18.22
C ILE A 17 -11.39 1.02 17.57
N GLY A 18 -10.61 1.78 18.34
CA GLY A 18 -9.77 2.86 17.81
C GLY A 18 -8.67 2.33 16.90
N LEU A 19 -8.06 1.20 17.28
CA LEU A 19 -7.08 0.50 16.45
C LEU A 19 -7.70 -0.04 15.15
N LEU A 20 -8.93 -0.56 15.24
CA LEU A 20 -9.66 -1.11 14.09
C LEU A 20 -10.01 -0.01 13.08
N ILE A 21 -10.49 1.14 13.55
CA ILE A 21 -10.76 2.32 12.71
C ILE A 21 -9.47 2.82 12.06
N ALA A 22 -8.38 2.92 12.83
CA ALA A 22 -7.08 3.35 12.29
C ALA A 22 -6.58 2.39 11.21
N ALA A 23 -6.61 1.08 11.46
CA ALA A 23 -6.20 0.06 10.48
C ALA A 23 -7.05 0.10 9.21
N VAL A 24 -8.39 0.19 9.34
CA VAL A 24 -9.28 0.32 8.18
C VAL A 24 -9.00 1.61 7.42
N GLY A 25 -8.79 2.73 8.12
CA GLY A 25 -8.46 4.01 7.50
C GLY A 25 -7.16 3.96 6.70
N VAL A 26 -6.12 3.33 7.24
CA VAL A 26 -4.84 3.13 6.54
C VAL A 26 -5.02 2.26 5.29
N VAL A 27 -5.71 1.12 5.41
CA VAL A 27 -5.92 0.20 4.28
C VAL A 27 -6.76 0.85 3.18
N TYR A 28 -7.83 1.56 3.54
CA TYR A 28 -8.69 2.23 2.57
C TYR A 28 -7.99 3.43 1.92
N GLY A 29 -7.13 4.13 2.67
CA GLY A 29 -6.27 5.19 2.15
C GLY A 29 -5.31 4.67 1.08
N ASP A 30 -4.63 3.56 1.36
CA ASP A 30 -3.70 2.92 0.41
C ASP A 30 -4.42 2.50 -0.88
N ILE A 31 -5.55 1.79 -0.77
CA ILE A 31 -6.37 1.36 -1.92
C ILE A 31 -6.89 2.54 -2.76
N GLY A 32 -7.21 3.68 -2.11
CA GLY A 32 -7.82 4.84 -2.76
C GLY A 32 -6.85 5.70 -3.57
N THR A 33 -5.55 5.69 -3.25
CA THR A 33 -4.55 6.55 -3.92
C THR A 33 -4.26 6.13 -5.35
N SER A 34 -4.20 4.82 -5.63
CA SER A 34 -3.84 4.30 -6.95
C SER A 34 -4.85 4.68 -8.05
N PRO A 35 -6.18 4.60 -7.83
CA PRO A 35 -7.17 5.12 -8.77
C PRO A 35 -7.05 6.62 -9.05
N LEU A 36 -6.75 7.44 -8.04
CA LEU A 36 -6.62 8.89 -8.19
C LEU A 36 -5.44 9.25 -9.09
N TYR A 37 -4.29 8.61 -8.88
CA TYR A 37 -3.13 8.77 -9.76
C TYR A 37 -3.41 8.25 -11.17
N THR A 38 -4.04 7.08 -11.30
CA THR A 38 -4.36 6.49 -12.60
C THR A 38 -5.29 7.40 -13.41
N LEU A 39 -6.29 8.00 -12.76
CA LEU A 39 -7.21 8.93 -13.41
C LEU A 39 -6.46 10.15 -13.93
N LYS A 40 -5.56 10.73 -13.12
CA LYS A 40 -4.72 11.84 -13.53
C LYS A 40 -3.86 11.47 -14.74
N GLU A 41 -3.15 10.35 -14.68
CA GLU A 41 -2.22 9.92 -15.73
C GLU A 41 -2.91 9.59 -17.06
N VAL A 42 -4.12 9.00 -17.01
CA VAL A 42 -4.88 8.66 -18.23
C VAL A 42 -5.34 9.90 -18.99
N PHE A 43 -5.63 11.00 -18.28
CA PHE A 43 -6.12 12.25 -18.86
C PHE A 43 -5.04 13.34 -19.00
N GLN A 44 -3.91 13.23 -18.31
CA GLN A 44 -2.76 14.14 -18.43
C GLN A 44 -1.61 13.46 -19.17
N GLY A 45 -1.53 13.62 -20.49
CA GLY A 45 -0.38 13.17 -21.28
C GLY A 45 -0.55 13.34 -22.79
N GLY A 46 0.56 13.34 -23.54
CA GLY A 46 0.57 13.45 -25.02
C GLY A 46 -0.08 12.27 -25.76
N TYR A 47 -0.44 11.21 -25.03
CA TYR A 47 -1.20 10.04 -25.48
C TYR A 47 -2.55 9.90 -24.74
N GLY A 48 -2.95 10.92 -23.97
CA GLY A 48 -4.14 10.90 -23.14
C GLY A 48 -5.41 10.79 -23.98
N VAL A 49 -6.38 10.04 -23.48
CA VAL A 49 -7.70 9.97 -24.11
C VAL A 49 -8.36 11.34 -23.96
N GLU A 50 -8.97 11.86 -25.03
CA GLU A 50 -9.72 13.11 -24.95
C GLU A 50 -10.76 13.02 -23.82
N VAL A 51 -10.89 14.10 -23.05
CA VAL A 51 -11.82 14.21 -21.92
C VAL A 51 -13.25 14.29 -22.47
N THR A 52 -13.76 13.14 -22.88
CA THR A 52 -15.11 12.93 -23.42
C THR A 52 -15.92 12.11 -22.41
N HIS A 53 -17.24 12.27 -22.44
CA HIS A 53 -18.14 11.58 -21.52
C HIS A 53 -17.93 10.05 -21.54
N ASP A 54 -17.82 9.48 -22.74
CA ASP A 54 -17.65 8.04 -22.94
C ASP A 54 -16.29 7.55 -22.43
N ALA A 55 -15.22 8.34 -22.62
CA ALA A 55 -13.89 8.01 -22.10
C ALA A 55 -13.87 8.00 -20.57
N ILE A 56 -14.48 9.00 -19.92
CA ILE A 56 -14.57 9.08 -18.46
C ILE A 56 -15.31 7.85 -17.92
N LEU A 57 -16.47 7.52 -18.49
CA LEU A 57 -17.23 6.34 -18.06
C LEU A 57 -16.47 5.03 -18.32
N GLY A 58 -15.75 4.93 -19.44
CA GLY A 58 -14.91 3.78 -19.75
C GLY A 58 -13.80 3.58 -18.72
N VAL A 59 -13.04 4.63 -18.41
CA VAL A 59 -11.94 4.59 -17.43
C VAL A 59 -12.46 4.29 -16.03
N LEU A 60 -13.54 4.94 -15.60
CA LEU A 60 -14.18 4.67 -14.31
C LEU A 60 -14.67 3.22 -14.19
N SER A 61 -15.24 2.68 -15.26
CA SER A 61 -15.67 1.28 -15.32
C SER A 61 -14.48 0.32 -15.19
N LEU A 62 -13.36 0.60 -15.88
CA LEU A 62 -12.14 -0.21 -15.76
C LEU A 62 -11.56 -0.19 -14.35
N ILE A 63 -11.49 1.00 -13.73
CA ILE A 63 -11.06 1.13 -12.33
C ILE A 63 -11.98 0.34 -11.41
N PHE A 64 -13.30 0.50 -11.55
CA PHE A 64 -14.30 -0.19 -10.74
C PHE A 64 -14.16 -1.72 -10.84
N TRP A 65 -14.12 -2.26 -12.05
CA TRP A 65 -13.97 -3.70 -12.26
C TRP A 65 -12.60 -4.22 -11.82
N SER A 66 -11.54 -3.45 -12.00
CA SER A 66 -10.20 -3.78 -11.50
C SER A 66 -10.21 -3.90 -9.98
N LEU A 67 -10.80 -2.95 -9.25
CA LEU A 67 -10.92 -3.01 -7.79
C LEU A 67 -11.73 -4.23 -7.34
N ILE A 68 -12.86 -4.53 -7.99
CA ILE A 68 -13.66 -5.73 -7.64
C ILE A 68 -12.87 -7.02 -7.85
N TRP A 69 -12.23 -7.20 -9.01
CA TRP A 69 -11.52 -8.44 -9.29
C TRP A 69 -10.22 -8.58 -8.49
N VAL A 70 -9.44 -7.51 -8.42
CA VAL A 70 -8.13 -7.52 -7.79
C VAL A 70 -8.25 -7.40 -6.28
N VAL A 71 -8.95 -6.40 -5.74
CA VAL A 71 -8.99 -6.15 -4.30
C VAL A 71 -10.00 -7.04 -3.61
N SER A 72 -11.18 -7.27 -4.19
CA SER A 72 -12.19 -8.13 -3.53
C SER A 72 -11.95 -9.60 -3.81
N PHE A 73 -12.02 -10.02 -5.09
CA PHE A 73 -12.02 -11.44 -5.40
C PHE A 73 -10.66 -12.11 -5.20
N LYS A 74 -9.59 -11.59 -5.82
CA LYS A 74 -8.24 -12.18 -5.74
C LYS A 74 -7.73 -12.22 -4.29
N TYR A 75 -7.87 -11.12 -3.53
CA TYR A 75 -7.38 -11.11 -2.15
C TYR A 75 -8.19 -12.04 -1.25
N MET A 76 -9.52 -12.06 -1.35
CA MET A 76 -10.32 -12.98 -0.54
C MET A 76 -10.11 -14.45 -0.90
N ALA A 77 -10.02 -14.78 -2.19
CA ALA A 77 -9.93 -16.16 -2.64
C ALA A 77 -8.56 -16.79 -2.40
N PHE A 78 -7.48 -16.00 -2.49
CA PHE A 78 -6.11 -16.52 -2.42
C PHE A 78 -5.31 -15.92 -1.26
N VAL A 79 -5.19 -14.59 -1.19
CA VAL A 79 -4.27 -13.92 -0.26
C VAL A 79 -4.68 -14.16 1.20
N LEU A 80 -5.97 -14.03 1.53
CA LEU A 80 -6.46 -14.28 2.88
C LEU A 80 -6.45 -15.76 3.28
N ARG A 81 -6.40 -16.69 2.32
CA ARG A 81 -6.29 -18.12 2.58
C ARG A 81 -4.85 -18.58 2.78
N ALA A 82 -3.90 -17.86 2.20
CA ALA A 82 -2.48 -18.14 2.30
C ALA A 82 -1.87 -17.41 3.51
N ASP A 83 -2.42 -17.69 4.69
CA ASP A 83 -1.87 -17.22 5.96
C ASP A 83 -0.79 -18.18 6.50
N ASN A 84 0.08 -17.66 7.36
CA ASN A 84 0.99 -18.46 8.17
C ASN A 84 0.75 -18.17 9.64
N GLN A 85 -0.18 -18.90 10.27
CA GLN A 85 -0.54 -18.74 11.69
C GLN A 85 -1.11 -17.35 12.02
N GLY A 86 -1.95 -16.81 11.12
CA GLY A 86 -2.54 -15.49 11.28
C GLY A 86 -1.63 -14.33 10.86
N GLU A 87 -0.39 -14.60 10.42
CA GLU A 87 0.44 -13.61 9.74
C GLU A 87 0.22 -13.68 8.22
N GLY A 88 -0.09 -12.54 7.60
CA GLY A 88 -0.25 -12.40 6.16
C GLY A 88 0.94 -11.71 5.49
N GLY A 89 0.85 -11.53 4.18
CA GLY A 89 1.83 -10.75 3.40
C GLY A 89 3.03 -11.56 2.90
N ILE A 90 3.91 -10.87 2.18
CA ILE A 90 5.01 -11.50 1.42
C ILE A 90 6.00 -12.28 2.31
N MET A 91 6.23 -11.82 3.54
CA MET A 91 7.15 -12.47 4.49
C MET A 91 6.57 -13.77 5.02
N ALA A 92 5.27 -13.79 5.33
CA ALA A 92 4.53 -14.99 5.71
C ALA A 92 4.48 -16.01 4.57
N LEU A 93 4.20 -15.56 3.34
CA LEU A 93 4.17 -16.40 2.16
C LEU A 93 5.56 -16.98 1.83
N MET A 94 6.63 -16.19 1.97
CA MET A 94 8.00 -16.66 1.78
C MET A 94 8.36 -17.73 2.82
N ALA A 95 7.97 -17.55 4.08
CA ALA A 95 8.17 -18.55 5.13
C ALA A 95 7.41 -19.87 4.82
N LEU A 96 6.16 -19.76 4.38
CA LEU A 96 5.33 -20.91 4.01
C LEU A 96 5.88 -21.64 2.77
N ALA A 97 6.29 -20.89 1.73
CA ALA A 97 6.86 -21.43 0.50
C ALA A 97 8.20 -22.14 0.74
N ARG A 98 9.05 -21.59 1.62
CA ARG A 98 10.30 -22.23 2.05
C ARG A 98 10.03 -23.54 2.80
N ARG A 99 9.02 -23.57 3.67
CA ARG A 99 8.63 -24.78 4.41
C ARG A 99 8.07 -25.86 3.49
N ALA A 100 7.22 -25.49 2.53
CA ALA A 100 6.66 -26.40 1.54
C ALA A 100 7.72 -27.00 0.61
N SER A 101 8.79 -26.24 0.30
CA SER A 101 9.85 -26.64 -0.63
C SER A 101 11.06 -27.31 0.03
N ALA A 102 11.02 -27.56 1.34
CA ALA A 102 12.17 -28.04 2.12
C ALA A 102 12.76 -29.39 1.64
N LYS A 103 11.97 -30.22 0.95
CA LYS A 103 12.41 -31.51 0.40
C LYS A 103 13.17 -31.37 -0.93
N HIS A 104 13.13 -30.21 -1.58
CA HIS A 104 13.72 -29.97 -2.90
C HIS A 104 14.65 -28.73 -2.88
N PRO A 105 15.97 -28.92 -2.76
CA PRO A 105 16.93 -27.81 -2.58
C PRO A 105 16.88 -26.75 -3.68
N LYS A 106 16.71 -27.17 -4.94
CA LYS A 106 16.60 -26.25 -6.08
C LYS A 106 15.31 -25.41 -6.03
N LEU A 107 14.18 -26.04 -5.68
CA LEU A 107 12.89 -25.35 -5.55
C LEU A 107 12.93 -24.37 -4.37
N GLN A 108 13.53 -24.76 -3.26
CA GLN A 108 13.71 -23.88 -2.09
C GLN A 108 14.54 -22.64 -2.44
N MET A 109 15.66 -22.80 -3.17
CA MET A 109 16.47 -21.68 -3.65
C MET A 109 15.65 -20.75 -4.55
N MET A 110 14.88 -21.33 -5.48
CA MET A 110 14.00 -20.56 -6.37
C MET A 110 12.93 -19.77 -5.58
N MET A 111 12.29 -20.38 -4.58
CA MET A 111 11.32 -19.69 -3.71
C MET A 111 11.95 -18.55 -2.91
N VAL A 112 13.19 -18.70 -2.45
CA VAL A 112 13.92 -17.64 -1.75
C VAL A 112 14.21 -16.46 -2.68
N VAL A 113 14.64 -16.72 -3.92
CA VAL A 113 14.89 -15.67 -4.91
C VAL A 113 13.60 -14.92 -5.25
N PHE A 114 12.50 -15.63 -5.50
CA PHE A 114 11.19 -15.00 -5.72
C PHE A 114 10.70 -14.21 -4.51
N GLY A 115 10.90 -14.73 -3.30
CA GLY A 115 10.55 -14.05 -2.06
C GLY A 115 11.35 -12.76 -1.86
N LEU A 116 12.67 -12.79 -2.11
CA LEU A 116 13.53 -11.60 -2.03
C LEU A 116 13.15 -10.55 -3.08
N PHE A 117 12.84 -11.00 -4.30
CA PHE A 117 12.36 -10.12 -5.35
C PHE A 117 11.03 -9.45 -4.97
N GLY A 118 10.08 -10.22 -4.43
CA GLY A 118 8.82 -9.69 -3.92
C GLY A 118 9.02 -8.71 -2.75
N ALA A 119 9.94 -9.00 -1.84
CA ALA A 119 10.32 -8.09 -0.74
C ALA A 119 10.92 -6.78 -1.24
N ALA A 120 11.77 -6.82 -2.27
CA ALA A 120 12.33 -5.63 -2.88
C ALA A 120 11.26 -4.77 -3.56
N LEU A 121 10.33 -5.39 -4.30
CA LEU A 121 9.21 -4.69 -4.92
C LEU A 121 8.29 -4.04 -3.88
N PHE A 122 7.95 -4.77 -2.82
CA PHE A 122 7.14 -4.23 -1.73
C PHE A 122 7.83 -3.08 -0.99
N TYR A 123 9.14 -3.18 -0.78
CA TYR A 123 9.90 -2.08 -0.18
C TYR A 123 9.88 -0.84 -1.07
N GLY A 124 10.06 -1.03 -2.39
CA GLY A 124 9.93 0.05 -3.37
C GLY A 124 8.55 0.72 -3.33
N ASP A 125 7.49 -0.08 -3.36
CA ASP A 125 6.11 0.39 -3.29
C ASP A 125 5.85 1.18 -1.98
N SER A 126 6.29 0.64 -0.84
CA SER A 126 6.15 1.30 0.47
C SER A 126 6.85 2.66 0.57
N MET A 127 7.89 2.88 -0.24
CA MET A 127 8.62 4.15 -0.31
C MET A 127 7.98 5.13 -1.30
N ILE A 128 7.43 4.64 -2.41
CA ILE A 128 6.82 5.46 -3.46
C ILE A 128 5.45 5.99 -3.03
N THR A 129 4.62 5.16 -2.39
CA THR A 129 3.24 5.51 -2.06
C THR A 129 3.09 6.78 -1.22
N PRO A 130 3.85 7.01 -0.13
CA PRO A 130 3.75 8.26 0.63
C PRO A 130 4.09 9.50 -0.21
N ALA A 131 5.09 9.39 -1.09
CA ALA A 131 5.50 10.50 -1.96
C ALA A 131 4.42 10.82 -3.01
N VAL A 132 3.92 9.79 -3.70
CA VAL A 132 2.89 9.95 -4.74
C VAL A 132 1.56 10.42 -4.14
N SER A 133 1.18 9.90 -2.97
CA SER A 133 -0.05 10.30 -2.27
C SER A 133 -0.03 11.78 -1.88
N VAL A 134 1.05 12.26 -1.26
CA VAL A 134 1.19 13.69 -0.88
C VAL A 134 1.27 14.58 -2.12
N LEU A 135 2.02 14.17 -3.14
CA LEU A 135 2.11 14.94 -4.39
C LEU A 135 0.75 15.05 -5.08
N SER A 136 0.02 13.94 -5.22
CA SER A 136 -1.32 13.93 -5.84
C SER A 136 -2.31 14.79 -5.06
N ALA A 137 -2.20 14.82 -3.73
CA ALA A 137 -3.02 15.70 -2.90
C ALA A 137 -2.69 17.19 -3.10
N MET A 138 -1.41 17.54 -3.27
CA MET A 138 -0.99 18.91 -3.54
C MET A 138 -1.34 19.36 -4.97
N GLU A 139 -1.21 18.49 -5.96
CA GLU A 139 -1.65 18.74 -7.34
C GLU A 139 -3.18 18.90 -7.43
N GLY A 140 -3.93 18.17 -6.61
CA GLY A 140 -5.38 18.37 -6.50
C GLY A 140 -5.77 19.77 -5.98
N LEU A 141 -4.88 20.44 -5.24
CA LEU A 141 -5.12 21.81 -4.74
C LEU A 141 -5.00 22.87 -5.84
N GLU A 142 -4.19 22.60 -6.87
CA GLU A 142 -4.04 23.46 -8.06
C GLU A 142 -5.38 23.64 -8.79
N LEU A 143 -6.22 22.60 -8.81
CA LEU A 143 -7.56 22.67 -9.41
C LEU A 143 -8.50 23.66 -8.70
N ALA A 144 -8.21 24.01 -7.44
CA ALA A 144 -9.01 24.92 -6.63
C ALA A 144 -8.41 26.33 -6.51
N PHE A 145 -7.10 26.48 -6.74
CA PHE A 145 -6.37 27.74 -6.57
C PHE A 145 -5.35 27.94 -7.69
N ASP A 146 -5.52 29.01 -8.47
CA ASP A 146 -4.58 29.37 -9.55
C ASP A 146 -3.24 29.89 -9.00
N GLY A 147 -2.12 29.44 -9.58
CA GLY A 147 -0.78 29.94 -9.28
C GLY A 147 0.03 29.14 -8.25
N LEU A 148 -0.41 27.92 -7.90
CA LEU A 148 0.31 27.03 -6.98
C LEU A 148 1.39 26.18 -7.64
N ASP A 149 1.49 26.15 -8.96
CA ASP A 149 2.26 25.16 -9.74
C ASP A 149 3.73 25.07 -9.31
N HIS A 150 4.38 26.21 -9.05
CA HIS A 150 5.77 26.24 -8.59
C HIS A 150 5.94 25.84 -7.12
N TRP A 151 4.88 25.95 -6.32
CA TRP A 151 4.89 25.67 -4.88
C TRP A 151 4.50 24.22 -4.53
N ILE A 152 3.90 23.46 -5.45
CA ILE A 152 3.43 22.08 -5.21
C ILE A 152 4.56 21.20 -4.66
N VAL A 153 5.71 21.15 -5.35
CA VAL A 153 6.84 20.30 -4.94
C VAL A 153 7.45 20.75 -3.60
N PRO A 154 7.77 22.05 -3.38
CA PRO A 154 8.21 22.53 -2.07
C PRO A 154 7.24 22.22 -0.93
N MET A 155 5.94 22.42 -1.14
CA MET A 155 4.91 22.16 -0.12
C MET A 155 4.79 20.65 0.18
N ALA A 156 4.81 19.79 -0.85
CA ALA A 156 4.82 18.34 -0.66
C ALA A 156 6.03 17.89 0.18
N LEU A 157 7.21 18.46 -0.07
CA LEU A 157 8.41 18.22 0.73
C LEU A 157 8.24 18.63 2.19
N VAL A 158 7.69 19.82 2.45
CA VAL A 158 7.40 20.30 3.80
C VAL A 158 6.42 19.38 4.51
N VAL A 159 5.35 18.96 3.83
CA VAL A 159 4.35 18.02 4.37
C VAL A 159 5.00 16.68 4.69
N LEU A 160 5.76 16.10 3.76
CA LEU A 160 6.46 14.83 3.98
C LEU A 160 7.40 14.92 5.18
N VAL A 161 8.28 15.92 5.22
CA VAL A 161 9.20 16.13 6.34
C VAL A 161 8.44 16.29 7.66
N GLY A 162 7.37 17.09 7.67
CA GLY A 162 6.50 17.27 8.83
C GLY A 162 5.87 15.96 9.32
N LEU A 163 5.29 15.17 8.40
CA LEU A 163 4.70 13.88 8.71
C LEU A 163 5.74 12.90 9.27
N PHE A 164 6.92 12.79 8.65
CA PHE A 164 7.99 11.91 9.13
C PHE A 164 8.57 12.36 10.48
N LEU A 165 8.65 13.67 10.75
CA LEU A 165 9.07 14.19 12.05
C LEU A 165 8.06 13.87 13.16
N ILE A 166 6.76 13.93 12.86
CA ILE A 166 5.70 13.55 13.79
C ILE A 166 5.72 12.03 14.03
N GLN A 167 5.83 11.23 12.98
CA GLN A 167 5.90 9.76 13.08
C GLN A 167 7.09 9.27 13.92
N ARG A 168 8.22 10.00 13.91
CA ARG A 168 9.40 9.70 14.73
C ARG A 168 9.11 9.67 16.24
N HIS A 169 8.11 10.43 16.72
CA HIS A 169 7.80 10.52 18.15
C HIS A 169 6.90 9.39 18.67
N GLY A 170 6.52 8.44 17.80
CA GLY A 170 5.73 7.27 18.17
C GLY A 170 4.24 7.60 18.30
N THR A 171 3.44 7.04 17.40
CA THR A 171 1.98 6.95 17.58
C THR A 171 1.70 5.84 18.60
N ALA A 172 1.68 6.20 19.89
CA ALA A 172 1.27 5.34 21.00
C ALA A 172 -0.08 5.81 21.57
#